data_AF-V4TLV4-F1
#
_entry.id   AF-V4TLV4-F1
#
_cell.length_a   1.000
_cell.length_b   1.000
_cell.length_c   1.000
_cell.angle_alpha   90.00
_cell.angle_beta   90.00
_cell.angle_gamma   90.00
#
_symmetry.space_group_name_H-M   'P 1'
#
loop_
_entity.id
_entity.type
_entity.pdbx_description
1 polymer ?
#
loop_
_entity_poly.entity_id
_entity_poly.type
_entity_poly.pdbx_seq_one_letter_code
_entity_poly.pdbx_strand_id
1 'polypeptide(L)'
;GVENNWKDFTCVCADRVYSELLQLVEAFIVNDSENDVDKACRVILLMCLSIAALFWFTQCNCWFPLEVSTLEGNELIEWENWARYQLMSVGSDLLGKFSYLQYIVFAKMLIMKTKDLLSDATVLPVNGIGTISWWLTRLLLMDQRILDEQSSSLYDLLKVFMAETLQNFGTLVNVSTYWGNQLHDIDPSEIVSTFHLEAGLLEHIYRRVDSCRKHFESAEVAAGLQLSVTGVLGFRTVRQVEPKAKMVLVANTSSTNTSDVCPSINQVIHTHDSTIGDASDVFVTPKLLGNSHESESGVQCIHAGGSAAHLKAIQQAVILSRCVLIEKSSREDEMQRWDMAPYIEAIDSQQSSCFIVEGISNSSPGVTQRIPFCYVIYVPTIPALRKEFAELLVSCGLIGEAIKIFEDLELCDNLIYCNCLLGKKAAAFELIKARLSEKPNDPRLWEAAMALNSLYPDG
;
A
#
# COMPACT_ATOMS: atom_id res chain seq x y z
N GLY A 1 -17.91 -41.03 32.82
CA GLY A 1 -16.67 -41.14 32.02
C GLY A 1 -16.77 -40.34 30.74
N VAL A 2 -17.16 -39.06 30.82
CA VAL A 2 -17.17 -38.11 29.70
C VAL A 2 -16.70 -36.77 30.25
N GLU A 3 -15.47 -36.75 30.76
CA GLU A 3 -14.86 -35.52 31.32
C GLU A 3 -13.33 -35.46 31.11
N ASN A 4 -12.77 -36.37 30.28
CA ASN A 4 -11.32 -36.48 30.08
C ASN A 4 -10.83 -36.33 28.63
N ASN A 5 -11.66 -35.90 27.68
CA ASN A 5 -11.22 -35.75 26.27
C ASN A 5 -10.73 -34.34 25.88
N TRP A 6 -10.57 -33.41 26.82
CA TRP A 6 -10.06 -32.05 26.54
C TRP A 6 -8.59 -31.85 26.88
N LYS A 7 -7.86 -32.91 27.25
CA LYS A 7 -6.44 -32.84 27.66
C LYS A 7 -5.43 -33.40 26.66
N ASP A 8 -5.89 -33.89 25.50
CA ASP A 8 -5.04 -34.46 24.44
C ASP A 8 -4.90 -33.55 23.20
N PHE A 9 -5.22 -32.26 23.30
CA PHE A 9 -4.76 -31.27 22.30
C PHE A 9 -3.31 -30.90 22.60
N THR A 10 -2.41 -31.86 22.41
CA THR A 10 -1.00 -31.57 22.21
C THR A 10 -0.86 -30.92 20.83
N CYS A 11 -0.23 -29.74 20.79
CA CYS A 11 0.03 -28.88 19.63
C CYS A 11 -0.30 -29.52 18.27
N VAL A 12 -1.48 -29.18 17.72
CA VAL A 12 -1.79 -29.54 16.34
C VAL A 12 -0.89 -28.67 15.46
N CYS A 13 0.03 -29.31 14.73
CA CYS A 13 0.91 -28.62 13.78
C CYS A 13 0.06 -27.76 12.83
N ALA A 14 0.42 -26.48 12.68
CA ALA A 14 -0.30 -25.53 11.83
C ALA A 14 -0.51 -26.09 10.41
N ASP A 15 0.50 -26.76 9.83
CA ASP A 15 0.38 -27.43 8.52
C ASP A 15 -0.82 -28.37 8.42
N ARG A 16 -1.07 -29.15 9.48
CA ARG A 16 -2.19 -30.08 9.52
C ARG A 16 -3.53 -29.34 9.56
N VAL A 17 -3.64 -28.29 10.39
CA VAL A 17 -4.87 -27.49 10.48
C VAL A 17 -5.18 -26.83 9.16
N TYR A 18 -4.20 -26.19 8.51
CA TYR A 18 -4.40 -25.55 7.22
C TYR A 18 -4.68 -26.56 6.10
N SER A 19 -4.09 -27.76 6.14
CA SER A 19 -4.41 -28.84 5.19
C SER A 19 -5.86 -29.33 5.36
N GLU A 20 -6.31 -29.55 6.59
CA GLU A 20 -7.69 -29.93 6.89
C GLU A 20 -8.67 -28.81 6.51
N LEU A 21 -8.33 -27.54 6.75
CA LEU A 21 -9.09 -26.37 6.31
C LEU A 21 -9.29 -26.36 4.79
N LEU A 22 -8.24 -26.62 4.01
CA LEU A 22 -8.34 -26.64 2.54
C LEU A 22 -9.26 -27.75 2.03
N GLN A 23 -9.30 -28.91 2.71
CA GLN A 23 -10.25 -29.98 2.41
C GLN A 23 -11.69 -29.60 2.78
N LEU A 24 -11.88 -28.91 3.91
CA LEU A 24 -13.19 -28.40 4.32
C LEU A 24 -13.72 -27.35 3.34
N VAL A 25 -12.87 -26.47 2.82
CA VAL A 25 -13.23 -25.49 1.79
C VAL A 25 -13.73 -26.19 0.52
N GLU A 26 -13.02 -27.22 0.09
CA GLU A 26 -13.42 -28.02 -1.07
C GLU A 26 -14.77 -28.72 -0.85
N ALA A 27 -14.95 -29.40 0.28
CA ALA A 27 -16.22 -30.02 0.65
C ALA A 27 -17.36 -29.00 0.78
N PHE A 28 -17.07 -27.80 1.29
CA PHE A 28 -18.04 -26.73 1.44
C PHE A 28 -18.52 -26.19 0.08
N ILE A 29 -17.63 -26.05 -0.91
CA ILE A 29 -18.00 -25.57 -2.25
C ILE A 29 -18.66 -26.67 -3.10
N VAL A 30 -18.10 -27.88 -3.09
CA VAL A 30 -18.43 -28.96 -4.04
C VAL A 30 -19.70 -29.75 -3.68
N ASN A 31 -20.24 -29.57 -2.48
CA ASN A 31 -21.36 -30.37 -1.95
C ASN A 31 -22.48 -30.67 -2.98
N ASP A 32 -22.76 -31.97 -3.20
CA ASP A 32 -23.50 -32.51 -4.35
C ASP A 32 -24.99 -32.13 -4.42
N SER A 33 -25.56 -31.53 -3.37
CA SER A 33 -27.01 -31.36 -3.22
C SER A 33 -27.57 -29.97 -3.58
N GLU A 34 -26.78 -29.04 -4.12
CA GLU A 34 -27.14 -27.61 -4.12
C GLU A 34 -27.16 -26.90 -5.49
N ASN A 35 -28.07 -25.93 -5.60
CA ASN A 35 -28.27 -25.04 -6.74
C ASN A 35 -27.03 -24.13 -6.95
N ASP A 36 -26.76 -23.73 -8.19
CA ASP A 36 -25.63 -22.86 -8.59
C ASP A 36 -25.58 -21.55 -7.82
N VAL A 37 -26.74 -21.01 -7.44
CA VAL A 37 -26.85 -19.80 -6.61
C VAL A 37 -26.27 -20.01 -5.21
N ASP A 38 -26.53 -21.16 -4.58
CA ASP A 38 -26.03 -21.45 -3.24
C ASP A 38 -24.51 -21.65 -3.25
N LYS A 39 -23.99 -22.33 -4.28
CA LYS A 39 -22.55 -22.47 -4.51
C LYS A 39 -21.87 -21.11 -4.64
N ALA A 40 -22.47 -20.19 -5.39
CA ALA A 40 -21.95 -18.84 -5.52
C ALA A 40 -21.99 -18.04 -4.21
N CYS A 41 -23.07 -18.14 -3.43
CA CYS A 41 -23.14 -17.53 -2.10
C CYS A 41 -22.03 -18.05 -1.19
N ARG A 42 -21.72 -19.35 -1.23
CA ARG A 42 -20.61 -19.96 -0.49
C ARG A 42 -19.25 -19.42 -0.90
N VAL A 43 -19.01 -19.31 -2.21
CA VAL A 43 -17.79 -18.68 -2.75
C VAL A 43 -17.65 -17.25 -2.24
N ILE A 44 -18.72 -16.45 -2.31
CA ILE A 44 -18.73 -15.07 -1.81
C ILE A 44 -18.45 -15.02 -0.30
N LEU A 45 -19.01 -15.94 0.49
CA LEU A 45 -18.73 -16.01 1.93
C LEU A 45 -17.25 -16.28 2.23
N LEU A 46 -16.63 -17.23 1.51
CA LEU A 46 -15.21 -17.52 1.65
C LEU A 46 -14.35 -16.32 1.22
N MET A 47 -14.71 -15.63 0.13
CA MET A 47 -14.06 -14.38 -0.27
C MET A 47 -14.17 -13.32 0.83
N CYS A 48 -15.36 -13.08 1.39
CA CYS A 48 -15.56 -12.13 2.49
C CYS A 48 -14.71 -12.49 3.71
N LEU A 49 -14.59 -13.78 4.05
CA LEU A 49 -13.76 -14.25 5.15
C LEU A 49 -12.26 -14.01 4.89
N SER A 50 -11.77 -14.29 3.69
CA SER A 50 -10.41 -13.95 3.27
C SER A 50 -10.14 -12.44 3.34
N ILE A 51 -11.06 -11.62 2.83
CA ILE A 51 -10.94 -10.17 2.82
C ILE A 51 -10.93 -9.62 4.26
N ALA A 52 -11.79 -10.14 5.14
CA ALA A 52 -11.81 -9.76 6.54
C ALA A 52 -10.48 -10.09 7.25
N ALA A 53 -9.89 -11.25 6.98
CA ALA A 53 -8.59 -11.63 7.51
C ALA A 53 -7.45 -10.73 6.97
N LEU A 54 -7.45 -10.39 5.68
CA LEU A 54 -6.52 -9.44 5.09
C LEU A 54 -6.65 -8.04 5.73
N PHE A 55 -7.87 -7.58 5.96
CA PHE A 55 -8.13 -6.29 6.61
C PHE A 55 -7.66 -6.27 8.05
N TRP A 56 -7.88 -7.35 8.80
CA TRP A 56 -7.35 -7.48 10.14
C TRP A 56 -5.82 -7.33 10.16
N PHE A 57 -5.13 -8.09 9.29
CA PHE A 57 -3.68 -7.99 9.15
C PHE A 57 -3.22 -6.57 8.80
N THR A 58 -3.89 -5.92 7.85
CA THR A 58 -3.58 -4.56 7.40
C THR A 58 -3.79 -3.53 8.51
N GLN A 59 -4.86 -3.65 9.29
CA GLN A 59 -5.12 -2.76 10.43
C GLN A 59 -4.02 -2.86 11.48
N CYS A 60 -3.56 -4.07 11.80
CA CYS A 60 -2.50 -4.28 12.78
C CYS A 60 -1.12 -3.77 12.33
N ASN A 61 -0.85 -3.75 11.01
CA ASN A 61 0.51 -3.58 10.50
C ASN A 61 0.75 -2.34 9.61
N CYS A 62 -0.27 -1.57 9.19
CA CYS A 62 -0.09 -0.40 8.29
C CYS A 62 -0.49 0.95 8.87
N TRP A 63 -1.57 1.00 9.66
CA TRP A 63 -2.22 2.28 9.97
C TRP A 63 -2.02 2.68 11.42
N PHE A 64 -2.53 1.89 12.35
CA PHE A 64 -2.36 2.04 13.80
C PHE A 64 -2.62 0.68 14.41
N PRO A 65 -1.65 0.07 15.11
CA PRO A 65 -1.91 -1.18 15.80
C PRO A 65 -3.09 -0.92 16.73
N LEU A 66 -4.20 -1.64 16.56
CA LEU A 66 -5.06 -1.82 17.72
C LEU A 66 -4.16 -2.45 18.77
N GLU A 67 -4.05 -1.83 19.95
CA GLU A 67 -3.60 -2.53 21.15
C GLU A 67 -4.64 -3.59 21.48
N VAL A 68 -4.70 -4.63 20.64
CA VAL A 68 -5.30 -5.89 21.01
C VAL A 68 -4.27 -6.49 21.94
N SER A 69 -4.62 -6.60 23.21
CA SER A 69 -3.86 -7.34 24.21
C SER A 69 -3.28 -8.61 23.56
N THR A 70 -1.96 -8.67 23.48
CA THR A 70 -1.22 -9.81 22.93
C THR A 70 -1.78 -11.07 23.59
N LEU A 71 -2.38 -11.94 22.79
CA LEU A 71 -2.83 -13.25 23.26
C LEU A 71 -1.56 -14.08 23.49
N GLU A 72 -0.97 -13.95 24.67
CA GLU A 72 0.25 -14.65 25.04
C GLU A 72 -0.07 -16.13 25.30
N GLY A 73 0.26 -16.97 24.32
CA GLY A 73 0.23 -18.43 24.44
C GLY A 73 1.32 -19.04 23.57
N ASN A 74 1.99 -20.10 24.06
CA ASN A 74 3.07 -20.78 23.33
C ASN A 74 2.62 -21.27 21.93
N GLU A 75 1.36 -21.72 21.79
CA GLU A 75 0.79 -22.12 20.51
C GLU A 75 0.73 -20.95 19.50
N LEU A 76 0.45 -19.73 19.97
CA LEU A 76 0.38 -18.56 19.09
C LEU A 76 1.76 -18.20 18.52
N ILE A 77 2.82 -18.38 19.32
CA ILE A 77 4.22 -18.15 18.90
C ILE A 77 4.62 -19.17 17.82
N GLU A 78 4.26 -20.44 18.00
CA GLU A 78 4.56 -21.48 17.02
C GLU A 78 3.83 -21.23 15.69
N TRP A 79 2.58 -20.79 15.74
CA TRP A 79 1.79 -20.47 14.54
C TRP A 79 2.27 -19.21 13.82
N GLU A 80 2.69 -18.18 14.57
CA GLU A 80 3.31 -16.98 14.01
C GLU A 80 4.62 -17.33 13.30
N ASN A 81 5.47 -18.16 13.93
CA ASN A 81 6.72 -18.65 13.33
C ASN A 81 6.46 -19.49 12.07
N TRP A 82 5.47 -20.38 12.11
CA TRP A 82 5.05 -21.13 10.93
C TRP A 82 4.61 -20.21 9.79
N ALA A 83 3.76 -19.21 10.08
CA ALA A 83 3.30 -18.25 9.09
C ALA A 83 4.45 -17.44 8.50
N ARG A 84 5.43 -17.03 9.33
CA ARG A 84 6.67 -16.40 8.89
C ARG A 84 7.43 -17.28 7.89
N TYR A 85 7.60 -18.57 8.17
CA TYR A 85 8.24 -19.50 7.22
C TYR A 85 7.46 -19.65 5.90
N GLN A 86 6.12 -19.73 5.96
CA GLN A 86 5.29 -19.82 4.77
C GLN A 86 5.46 -18.59 3.86
N LEU A 87 5.50 -17.39 4.44
CA LEU A 87 5.67 -16.15 3.69
C LEU A 87 7.09 -16.02 3.12
N MET A 88 8.11 -16.41 3.89
CA MET A 88 9.51 -16.38 3.45
C MET A 88 9.86 -17.46 2.41
N SER A 89 9.00 -18.48 2.25
CA SER A 89 9.21 -19.58 1.29
C SER A 89 9.31 -19.11 -0.18
N VAL A 90 8.83 -17.90 -0.47
CA VAL A 90 8.92 -17.27 -1.79
C VAL A 90 10.33 -16.71 -2.11
N GLY A 91 11.29 -16.92 -1.21
CA GLY A 91 12.71 -16.64 -1.42
C GLY A 91 13.18 -15.27 -0.91
N SER A 92 12.45 -14.66 0.02
CA SER A 92 12.83 -13.37 0.61
C SER A 92 12.53 -13.33 2.11
N ASP A 93 13.31 -12.54 2.84
CA ASP A 93 13.07 -12.28 4.26
C ASP A 93 11.96 -11.24 4.45
N LEU A 94 11.39 -11.15 5.65
CA LEU A 94 10.45 -10.10 5.98
C LEU A 94 11.17 -8.75 6.15
N LEU A 95 10.53 -7.67 5.73
CA LEU A 95 11.00 -6.27 5.84
C LEU A 95 11.18 -5.78 7.29
N GLY A 96 10.69 -6.55 8.26
CA GLY A 96 10.85 -6.29 9.68
C GLY A 96 9.91 -7.18 10.49
N LYS A 97 9.65 -6.75 11.73
CA LYS A 97 8.74 -7.46 12.63
C LYS A 97 7.28 -7.11 12.35
N PHE A 98 6.50 -8.13 12.02
CA PHE A 98 5.06 -8.05 11.83
C PHE A 98 4.34 -8.83 12.92
N SER A 99 3.05 -8.54 13.11
CA SER A 99 2.18 -9.26 14.05
C SER A 99 1.02 -9.89 13.31
N TYR A 100 0.55 -11.05 13.79
CA TYR A 100 -0.61 -11.74 13.26
C TYR A 100 -0.45 -12.21 11.81
N LEU A 101 0.76 -12.65 11.42
CA LEU A 101 1.08 -13.15 10.07
C LEU A 101 0.20 -14.32 9.62
N GLN A 102 -0.34 -15.10 10.57
CA GLN A 102 -1.29 -16.18 10.29
C GLN A 102 -2.53 -15.69 9.53
N TYR A 103 -2.97 -14.44 9.71
CA TYR A 103 -4.16 -13.93 9.03
C TYR A 103 -3.94 -13.71 7.53
N ILE A 104 -2.76 -13.20 7.14
CA ILE A 104 -2.45 -13.04 5.71
C ILE A 104 -2.23 -14.41 5.04
N VAL A 105 -1.58 -15.36 5.72
CA VAL A 105 -1.42 -16.74 5.22
C VAL A 105 -2.77 -17.43 5.08
N PHE A 106 -3.63 -17.33 6.10
CA PHE A 106 -5.00 -17.85 6.06
C PHE A 106 -5.80 -17.25 4.92
N ALA A 107 -5.79 -15.92 4.78
CA ALA A 107 -6.47 -15.23 3.70
C ALA A 107 -6.00 -15.75 2.33
N LYS A 108 -4.67 -15.87 2.13
CA LYS A 108 -4.02 -16.34 0.90
C LYS A 108 -4.46 -17.75 0.53
N MET A 109 -4.33 -18.68 1.46
CA MET A 109 -4.68 -20.09 1.26
C MET A 109 -6.16 -20.24 0.91
N LEU A 110 -7.03 -19.54 1.64
CA LEU A 110 -8.48 -19.60 1.45
C LEU A 110 -8.91 -19.06 0.07
N ILE A 111 -8.41 -17.89 -0.33
CA ILE A 111 -8.82 -17.28 -1.60
C ILE A 111 -8.21 -17.97 -2.82
N MET A 112 -6.96 -18.45 -2.73
CA MET A 112 -6.32 -19.21 -3.82
C MET A 112 -7.06 -20.53 -4.05
N LYS A 113 -7.31 -21.32 -3.00
CA LYS A 113 -8.05 -22.58 -3.12
C LYS A 113 -9.46 -22.37 -3.69
N THR A 114 -10.14 -21.29 -3.26
CA THR A 114 -11.46 -20.93 -3.80
C THR A 114 -11.37 -20.60 -5.30
N LYS A 115 -10.33 -19.88 -5.74
CA LYS A 115 -10.10 -19.54 -7.15
C LYS A 115 -9.74 -20.76 -8.00
N ASP A 116 -8.93 -21.67 -7.48
CA ASP A 116 -8.55 -22.91 -8.19
C ASP A 116 -9.80 -23.76 -8.47
N LEU A 117 -10.63 -23.98 -7.44
CA LEU A 117 -11.89 -24.73 -7.57
C LEU A 117 -12.88 -24.08 -8.55
N LEU A 118 -12.91 -22.75 -8.61
CA LEU A 118 -13.74 -22.02 -9.57
C LEU A 118 -13.20 -22.15 -11.00
N SER A 119 -11.88 -22.20 -11.18
CA SER A 119 -11.27 -22.32 -12.51
C SER A 119 -11.50 -23.71 -13.10
N ASP A 120 -11.63 -24.73 -12.25
CA ASP A 120 -12.01 -26.10 -12.64
C ASP A 120 -13.53 -26.25 -12.89
N ALA A 121 -14.36 -25.48 -12.19
CA ALA A 121 -15.82 -25.50 -12.32
C ALA A 121 -16.30 -24.63 -13.49
N THR A 122 -16.72 -25.27 -14.58
CA THR A 122 -16.94 -24.61 -15.89
C THR A 122 -18.11 -23.62 -15.97
N VAL A 123 -18.94 -23.45 -14.93
CA VAL A 123 -20.16 -22.64 -15.03
C VAL A 123 -20.59 -22.10 -13.66
N LEU A 124 -20.25 -20.86 -13.31
CA LEU A 124 -21.03 -20.07 -12.34
C LEU A 124 -21.04 -18.59 -12.78
N PRO A 125 -22.06 -18.14 -13.53
CA PRO A 125 -22.24 -16.73 -13.86
C PRO A 125 -22.97 -16.05 -12.71
N VAL A 126 -22.31 -15.89 -11.56
CA VAL A 126 -22.89 -15.14 -10.45
C VAL A 126 -22.15 -13.83 -10.24
N ASN A 127 -22.93 -12.75 -10.25
CA ASN A 127 -22.48 -11.39 -9.95
C ASN A 127 -21.78 -11.38 -8.58
N GLY A 128 -20.51 -10.96 -8.55
CA GLY A 128 -19.66 -10.90 -7.36
C GLY A 128 -18.36 -11.70 -7.51
N ILE A 129 -18.44 -12.90 -8.11
CA ILE A 129 -17.31 -13.82 -8.24
C ILE A 129 -16.19 -13.25 -9.12
N GLY A 130 -16.53 -12.43 -10.12
CA GLY A 130 -15.54 -11.82 -11.02
C GLY A 130 -14.48 -10.96 -10.32
N THR A 131 -14.76 -10.50 -9.09
CA THR A 131 -13.81 -9.69 -8.29
C THR A 131 -12.76 -10.53 -7.55
N ILE A 132 -12.81 -11.87 -7.60
CA ILE A 132 -11.89 -12.73 -6.87
C ILE A 132 -10.42 -12.47 -7.25
N SER A 133 -10.13 -12.33 -8.55
CA SER A 133 -8.76 -12.08 -9.04
C SER A 133 -8.26 -10.70 -8.64
N TRP A 134 -9.16 -9.73 -8.48
CA TRP A 134 -8.82 -8.41 -7.99
C TRP A 134 -8.42 -8.45 -6.51
N TRP A 135 -9.22 -9.10 -5.68
CA TRP A 135 -8.91 -9.29 -4.26
C TRP A 135 -7.65 -10.12 -4.05
N LEU A 136 -7.43 -11.13 -4.89
CA LEU A 136 -6.20 -11.92 -4.87
C LEU A 136 -4.99 -11.05 -5.20
N THR A 137 -5.13 -10.17 -6.19
CA THR A 137 -4.07 -9.22 -6.57
C THR A 137 -3.72 -8.29 -5.41
N ARG A 138 -4.73 -7.72 -4.72
CA ARG A 138 -4.53 -6.89 -3.53
C ARG A 138 -3.84 -7.65 -2.40
N LEU A 139 -4.24 -8.90 -2.16
CA LEU A 139 -3.62 -9.75 -1.16
C LEU A 139 -2.15 -10.03 -1.48
N LEU A 140 -1.85 -10.42 -2.72
CA LEU A 140 -0.48 -10.72 -3.16
C LEU A 140 0.40 -9.47 -3.21
N LEU A 141 -0.18 -8.29 -3.50
CA LEU A 141 0.53 -7.02 -3.36
C LEU A 141 0.87 -6.75 -1.90
N MET A 142 -0.04 -7.01 -0.95
CA MET A 142 0.26 -6.89 0.47
C MET A 142 1.34 -7.88 0.92
N ASP A 143 1.29 -9.12 0.41
CA ASP A 143 2.34 -10.15 0.61
C ASP A 143 3.71 -9.67 0.10
N GLN A 144 3.77 -9.10 -1.12
CA GLN A 144 5.01 -8.52 -1.62
C GLN A 144 5.52 -7.35 -0.77
N ARG A 145 4.64 -6.60 -0.11
CA ARG A 145 5.02 -5.41 0.69
C ARG A 145 5.55 -5.74 2.09
N ILE A 146 5.33 -6.96 2.57
CA ILE A 146 5.91 -7.42 3.84
C ILE A 146 7.29 -8.07 3.67
N LEU A 147 7.68 -8.38 2.42
CA LEU A 147 9.00 -8.90 2.08
C LEU A 147 10.01 -7.77 1.88
N ASP A 148 11.26 -8.04 2.20
CA ASP A 148 12.38 -7.10 2.01
C ASP A 148 12.80 -6.99 0.54
N GLU A 149 12.74 -8.11 -0.20
CA GLU A 149 13.07 -8.17 -1.63
C GLU A 149 11.89 -8.58 -2.52
N GLN A 150 12.02 -8.30 -3.81
CA GLN A 150 10.99 -8.60 -4.82
C GLN A 150 11.00 -10.07 -5.19
N SER A 151 9.87 -10.75 -4.99
CA SER A 151 9.71 -12.16 -5.35
C SER A 151 9.18 -12.32 -6.77
N SER A 152 9.91 -13.06 -7.60
CA SER A 152 9.51 -13.38 -8.98
C SER A 152 8.28 -14.30 -9.04
N SER A 153 8.15 -15.25 -8.10
CA SER A 153 7.00 -16.16 -8.06
C SER A 153 5.70 -15.43 -7.74
N LEU A 154 5.75 -14.46 -6.81
CA LEU A 154 4.61 -13.57 -6.56
C LEU A 154 4.28 -12.72 -7.79
N TYR A 155 5.29 -12.21 -8.48
CA TYR A 155 5.10 -11.39 -9.67
C TYR A 155 4.39 -12.14 -10.80
N ASP A 156 4.77 -13.40 -11.05
CA ASP A 156 4.16 -14.22 -12.09
C ASP A 156 2.67 -14.46 -11.81
N LEU A 157 2.31 -14.73 -10.56
CA LEU A 157 0.90 -14.82 -10.13
C LEU A 157 0.18 -13.48 -10.27
N LEU A 158 0.78 -12.40 -9.77
CA LEU A 158 0.22 -11.04 -9.83
C LEU A 158 -0.10 -10.61 -11.27
N LYS A 159 0.76 -10.93 -12.23
CA LYS A 159 0.49 -10.69 -13.66
C LYS A 159 -0.76 -11.39 -14.16
N VAL A 160 -0.92 -12.68 -13.82
CA VAL A 160 -2.05 -13.48 -14.27
C VAL A 160 -3.35 -12.89 -13.72
N PHE A 161 -3.41 -12.65 -12.41
CA PHE A 161 -4.62 -12.16 -11.77
C PHE A 161 -4.93 -10.69 -12.08
N MET A 162 -3.92 -9.85 -12.27
CA MET A 162 -4.13 -8.47 -12.73
C MET A 162 -4.62 -8.44 -14.18
N ALA A 163 -4.09 -9.30 -15.05
CA ALA A 163 -4.58 -9.40 -16.43
C ALA A 163 -6.05 -9.85 -16.48
N GLU A 164 -6.44 -10.86 -15.69
CA GLU A 164 -7.84 -11.29 -15.54
C GLU A 164 -8.72 -10.15 -15.00
N THR A 165 -8.23 -9.40 -14.01
CA THR A 165 -8.92 -8.23 -13.44
C THR A 165 -9.16 -7.15 -14.49
N LEU A 166 -8.15 -6.80 -15.29
CA LEU A 166 -8.26 -5.80 -16.35
C LEU A 166 -9.10 -6.29 -17.53
N GLN A 167 -9.10 -7.59 -17.83
CA GLN A 167 -10.02 -8.16 -18.82
C GLN A 167 -11.47 -7.98 -18.38
N ASN A 168 -11.76 -8.20 -17.09
CA ASN A 168 -13.11 -8.09 -16.55
C ASN A 168 -13.55 -6.64 -16.27
N PHE A 169 -12.63 -5.74 -15.90
CA PHE A 169 -13.01 -4.42 -15.37
C PHE A 169 -12.15 -3.25 -15.88
N GLY A 170 -11.22 -3.48 -16.81
CA GLY A 170 -10.32 -2.44 -17.32
C GLY A 170 -10.95 -1.44 -18.29
N THR A 171 -12.23 -1.61 -18.66
CA THR A 171 -12.96 -0.72 -19.56
C THR A 171 -14.31 -0.30 -18.98
N LEU A 172 -14.77 0.89 -19.35
CA LEU A 172 -16.05 1.45 -18.91
C LEU A 172 -17.23 0.52 -19.25
N VAL A 173 -17.18 -0.11 -20.43
CA VAL A 173 -18.21 -1.05 -20.90
C VAL A 173 -18.32 -2.25 -19.96
N ASN A 174 -17.19 -2.84 -19.57
CA ASN A 174 -17.23 -4.05 -18.75
C ASN A 174 -17.69 -3.74 -17.32
N VAL A 175 -17.21 -2.65 -16.71
CA VAL A 175 -17.66 -2.20 -15.38
C VAL A 175 -19.16 -1.91 -15.38
N SER A 176 -19.64 -1.16 -16.37
CA SER A 176 -21.06 -0.82 -16.50
C SER A 176 -21.94 -2.06 -16.76
N THR A 177 -21.43 -3.05 -17.50
CA THR A 177 -22.15 -4.30 -17.76
C THR A 177 -22.23 -5.18 -16.52
N TYR A 178 -21.15 -5.24 -15.73
CA TYR A 178 -21.06 -6.13 -14.58
C TYR A 178 -21.88 -5.63 -13.38
N TRP A 179 -21.70 -4.37 -12.96
CA TRP A 179 -22.44 -3.82 -11.82
C TRP A 179 -23.76 -3.15 -12.23
N GLY A 180 -23.86 -2.61 -13.46
CA GLY A 180 -25.08 -1.99 -13.97
C GLY A 180 -25.65 -0.95 -13.00
N ASN A 181 -26.94 -1.10 -12.69
CA ASN A 181 -27.67 -0.19 -11.81
C ASN A 181 -27.26 -0.31 -10.32
N GLN A 182 -26.36 -1.22 -9.94
CA GLN A 182 -25.89 -1.38 -8.56
C GLN A 182 -24.86 -0.30 -8.16
N LEU A 183 -24.32 0.45 -9.12
CA LEU A 183 -23.27 1.45 -8.86
C LEU A 183 -23.77 2.73 -8.15
N HIS A 184 -25.09 2.89 -7.97
CA HIS A 184 -25.69 4.06 -7.31
C HIS A 184 -25.04 5.38 -7.82
N ASP A 185 -24.45 6.17 -6.92
CA ASP A 185 -23.85 7.47 -7.22
C ASP A 185 -22.37 7.38 -7.68
N ILE A 186 -21.80 6.17 -7.78
CA ILE A 186 -20.40 5.98 -8.18
C ILE A 186 -20.31 5.96 -9.71
N ASP A 187 -19.54 6.90 -10.26
CA ASP A 187 -19.25 6.93 -11.68
C ASP A 187 -18.35 5.72 -12.05
N PRO A 188 -18.77 4.86 -13.00
CA PRO A 188 -17.97 3.71 -13.44
C PRO A 188 -16.57 4.08 -13.92
N SER A 189 -16.35 5.31 -14.38
CA SER A 189 -15.05 5.82 -14.78
C SER A 189 -14.04 5.84 -13.62
N GLU A 190 -14.49 6.12 -12.39
CA GLU A 190 -13.66 6.14 -11.19
C GLU A 190 -13.17 4.75 -10.82
N ILE A 191 -14.02 3.75 -11.04
CA ILE A 191 -13.69 2.33 -10.83
C ILE A 191 -12.63 1.89 -11.85
N VAL A 192 -12.81 2.24 -13.12
CA VAL A 192 -11.82 1.93 -14.17
C VAL A 192 -10.47 2.58 -13.86
N SER A 193 -10.46 3.85 -13.45
CA SER A 193 -9.24 4.53 -13.00
C SER A 193 -8.57 3.81 -11.83
N THR A 194 -9.35 3.31 -10.87
CA THR A 194 -8.83 2.57 -9.73
C THR A 194 -8.10 1.30 -10.18
N PHE A 195 -8.71 0.50 -11.07
CA PHE A 195 -8.07 -0.71 -11.58
C PHE A 195 -6.75 -0.43 -12.31
N HIS A 196 -6.70 0.63 -13.12
CA HIS A 196 -5.47 1.02 -13.81
C HIS A 196 -4.42 1.61 -12.86
N LEU A 197 -4.81 2.34 -11.82
CA LEU A 197 -3.88 2.80 -10.78
C LEU A 197 -3.24 1.61 -10.06
N GLU A 198 -4.04 0.61 -9.66
CA GLU A 198 -3.53 -0.59 -9.00
C GLU A 198 -2.59 -1.38 -9.91
N ALA A 199 -2.91 -1.51 -11.21
CA ALA A 199 -2.03 -2.14 -12.18
C ALA A 199 -0.71 -1.37 -12.35
N GLY A 200 -0.78 -0.03 -12.40
CA GLY A 200 0.42 0.80 -12.47
C GLY A 200 1.29 0.72 -11.21
N LEU A 201 0.67 0.62 -10.02
CA LEU A 201 1.36 0.44 -8.75
C LEU A 201 2.05 -0.93 -8.65
N LEU A 202 1.42 -1.99 -9.13
CA LEU A 202 2.03 -3.31 -9.25
C LEU A 202 3.31 -3.23 -10.08
N GLU A 203 3.22 -2.66 -11.28
CA GLU A 203 4.37 -2.52 -12.18
C GLU A 203 5.46 -1.61 -11.60
N HIS A 204 5.07 -0.56 -10.85
CA HIS A 204 6.00 0.29 -10.11
C HIS A 204 6.77 -0.51 -9.04
N ILE A 205 6.08 -1.32 -8.23
CA ILE A 205 6.71 -2.17 -7.20
C ILE A 205 7.77 -3.06 -7.84
N TYR A 206 7.50 -3.66 -9.00
CA TYR A 206 8.45 -4.50 -9.74
C TYR A 206 9.36 -3.74 -10.71
N ARG A 207 9.48 -2.42 -10.56
CA ARG A 207 10.40 -1.54 -11.31
C ARG A 207 10.23 -1.59 -12.84
N ARG A 208 9.00 -1.80 -13.33
CA ARG A 208 8.64 -1.81 -14.75
C ARG A 208 8.07 -0.46 -15.17
N VAL A 209 8.97 0.52 -15.31
CA VAL A 209 8.61 1.93 -15.56
C VAL A 209 7.72 2.12 -16.80
N ASP A 210 8.00 1.42 -17.91
CA ASP A 210 7.21 1.58 -19.14
C ASP A 210 5.79 1.02 -19.02
N SER A 211 5.62 -0.12 -18.33
CA SER A 211 4.31 -0.72 -18.10
C SER A 211 3.51 0.13 -17.12
N CYS A 212 4.15 0.55 -16.03
CA CYS A 212 3.61 1.48 -15.04
C CYS A 212 3.06 2.75 -15.70
N ARG A 213 3.85 3.39 -16.58
CA ARG A 213 3.44 4.59 -17.34
C ARG A 213 2.15 4.37 -18.13
N LYS A 214 2.05 3.27 -18.88
CA LYS A 214 0.87 2.97 -19.71
C LYS A 214 -0.40 2.81 -18.87
N HIS A 215 -0.29 2.17 -17.72
CA HIS A 215 -1.41 2.01 -16.80
C HIS A 215 -1.82 3.36 -16.18
N PHE A 216 -0.86 4.19 -15.75
CA PHE A 216 -1.19 5.54 -15.26
C PHE A 216 -1.80 6.45 -16.34
N GLU A 217 -1.35 6.35 -17.59
CA GLU A 217 -1.99 7.04 -18.72
C GLU A 217 -3.42 6.55 -18.96
N SER A 218 -3.66 5.24 -18.83
CA SER A 218 -5.01 4.67 -18.92
C SER A 218 -5.92 5.13 -17.77
N ALA A 219 -5.37 5.23 -16.56
CA ALA A 219 -6.08 5.77 -15.39
C ALA A 219 -6.41 7.26 -15.56
N GLU A 220 -5.50 8.04 -16.15
CA GLU A 220 -5.68 9.45 -16.47
C GLU A 220 -6.81 9.67 -17.48
N VAL A 221 -6.82 8.91 -18.58
CA VAL A 221 -7.89 8.94 -19.57
C VAL A 221 -9.24 8.55 -18.94
N ALA A 222 -9.27 7.48 -18.13
CA ALA A 222 -10.49 7.05 -17.45
C ALA A 222 -11.00 8.10 -16.44
N ALA A 223 -10.12 8.86 -15.78
CA ALA A 223 -10.49 9.90 -14.84
C ALA A 223 -10.94 11.21 -15.52
N GLY A 224 -10.98 11.23 -16.86
CA GLY A 224 -11.31 12.41 -17.65
C GLY A 224 -10.30 13.53 -17.51
N LEU A 225 -9.03 13.20 -17.21
CA LEU A 225 -7.96 14.15 -17.00
C LEU A 225 -7.04 14.20 -18.23
N GLN A 226 -6.47 15.38 -18.46
CA GLN A 226 -5.31 15.57 -19.32
C GLN A 226 -4.30 16.44 -18.57
N LEU A 227 -3.21 15.82 -18.10
CA LEU A 227 -2.22 16.46 -17.26
C LEU A 227 -1.08 17.04 -18.09
N SER A 228 -0.69 18.28 -17.81
CA SER A 228 0.50 18.91 -18.38
C SER A 228 1.14 19.88 -17.39
N VAL A 229 2.45 20.04 -17.44
CA VAL A 229 3.18 20.97 -16.57
C VAL A 229 3.62 22.18 -17.40
N THR A 230 3.33 23.38 -16.90
CA THR A 230 3.64 24.65 -17.58
C THR A 230 4.32 25.63 -16.64
N GLY A 231 5.09 26.57 -17.20
CA GLY A 231 5.77 27.62 -16.42
C GLY A 231 4.91 28.88 -16.28
N VAL A 232 4.62 29.27 -15.04
CA VAL A 232 3.85 30.47 -14.68
C VAL A 232 4.64 31.36 -13.74
N LEU A 233 4.52 32.69 -13.84
CA LEU A 233 5.18 33.62 -12.92
C LEU A 233 4.49 33.61 -11.54
N GLY A 234 5.28 33.49 -10.47
CA GLY A 234 4.76 33.50 -9.10
C GLY A 234 5.80 33.77 -8.01
N PHE A 235 5.31 33.88 -6.79
CA PHE A 235 6.07 34.17 -5.57
C PHE A 235 6.07 32.93 -4.67
N ARG A 236 7.24 32.54 -4.16
CA ARG A 236 7.37 31.48 -3.13
C ARG A 236 7.47 32.04 -1.72
N THR A 237 7.85 33.30 -1.56
CA THR A 237 7.97 33.93 -0.24
C THR A 237 7.26 35.28 -0.21
N VAL A 238 6.79 35.67 0.98
CA VAL A 238 6.08 36.94 1.21
C VAL A 238 6.96 38.14 0.86
N ARG A 239 8.27 38.03 1.06
CA ARG A 239 9.25 39.12 0.85
C ARG A 239 9.91 39.11 -0.53
N GLN A 240 9.55 38.18 -1.42
CA GLN A 240 10.11 38.10 -2.76
C GLN A 240 9.64 39.31 -3.59
N VAL A 241 10.58 40.12 -4.10
CA VAL A 241 10.28 41.35 -4.84
C VAL A 241 9.87 41.08 -6.29
N GLU A 242 10.57 40.19 -6.99
CA GLU A 242 10.31 39.88 -8.40
C GLU A 242 9.68 38.49 -8.55
N PRO A 243 8.61 38.35 -9.36
CA PRO A 243 8.03 37.03 -9.61
C PRO A 243 9.01 36.17 -10.42
N LYS A 244 9.12 34.89 -10.06
CA LYS A 244 9.96 33.90 -10.75
C LYS A 244 9.09 32.86 -11.42
N ALA A 245 9.58 32.24 -12.49
CA ALA A 245 8.90 31.11 -13.10
C ALA A 245 8.74 29.96 -12.08
N LYS A 246 7.53 29.43 -12.00
CA LYS A 246 7.10 28.28 -11.19
C LYS A 246 6.44 27.29 -12.12
N MET A 247 6.80 26.02 -11.98
CA MET A 247 6.15 24.95 -12.71
C MET A 247 4.81 24.68 -12.04
N VAL A 248 3.72 24.65 -12.81
CA VAL A 248 2.37 24.43 -12.29
C VAL A 248 1.69 23.35 -13.13
N LEU A 249 0.96 22.48 -12.45
CA LEU A 249 0.14 21.47 -13.08
C LEU A 249 -1.13 22.11 -13.68
N VAL A 250 -1.38 21.79 -14.94
CA VAL A 250 -2.61 22.08 -15.67
C VAL A 250 -3.32 20.76 -15.90
N ALA A 251 -4.56 20.66 -15.42
CA ALA A 251 -5.41 19.51 -15.67
C ALA A 251 -6.66 19.97 -16.43
N ASN A 252 -6.75 19.61 -17.70
CA ASN A 252 -7.99 19.81 -18.43
C ASN A 252 -8.94 18.66 -18.08
N THR A 253 -10.14 18.99 -17.62
CA THR A 253 -11.20 18.00 -17.42
C THR A 253 -12.05 17.94 -18.69
N SER A 254 -12.26 16.74 -19.23
CA SER A 254 -13.24 16.58 -20.31
C SER A 254 -14.63 16.83 -19.72
N SER A 255 -15.20 18.01 -19.98
CA SER A 255 -16.46 18.45 -19.39
C SER A 255 -17.60 17.48 -19.71
N THR A 256 -18.02 16.69 -18.73
CA THR A 256 -19.38 16.16 -18.63
C THR A 256 -20.01 16.75 -17.38
N ASN A 257 -20.96 17.66 -17.60
CA ASN A 257 -21.73 18.33 -16.57
C ASN A 257 -22.49 17.29 -15.72
N THR A 258 -22.07 17.08 -14.47
CA THR A 258 -23.01 16.97 -13.36
C THR A 258 -22.45 17.77 -12.18
N SER A 259 -23.24 18.73 -11.73
CA SER A 259 -23.03 19.45 -10.48
C SER A 259 -23.35 18.50 -9.31
N ASP A 260 -22.54 17.46 -9.12
CA ASP A 260 -22.73 16.54 -8.00
C ASP A 260 -21.93 17.05 -6.82
N VAL A 261 -22.67 17.72 -5.93
CA VAL A 261 -22.27 17.96 -4.56
C VAL A 261 -21.95 16.59 -3.95
N CYS A 262 -20.66 16.35 -3.70
CA CYS A 262 -20.21 15.17 -2.99
C CYS A 262 -20.95 15.12 -1.64
N PRO A 263 -21.63 14.02 -1.27
CA PRO A 263 -22.22 13.89 0.05
C PRO A 263 -21.05 13.88 1.03
N SER A 264 -20.89 14.99 1.72
CA SER A 264 -19.93 15.13 2.81
C SER A 264 -20.22 13.97 3.76
N ILE A 265 -19.28 13.02 3.86
CA ILE A 265 -19.18 12.24 5.08
C ILE A 265 -19.19 13.30 6.18
N ASN A 266 -20.18 13.24 7.08
CA ASN A 266 -20.30 14.12 8.23
C ASN A 266 -19.04 13.97 9.09
N GLN A 267 -17.95 14.58 8.65
CA GLN A 267 -16.78 14.84 9.46
C GLN A 267 -17.26 15.95 10.38
N VAL A 268 -17.29 15.60 11.66
CA VAL A 268 -17.23 16.54 12.76
C VAL A 268 -16.06 17.45 12.45
N ILE A 269 -16.35 18.59 11.81
CA ILE A 269 -15.45 19.70 11.65
C ILE A 269 -15.23 20.20 13.07
N HIS A 270 -14.24 19.65 13.76
CA HIS A 270 -13.46 20.51 14.61
C HIS A 270 -12.75 21.46 13.66
N THR A 271 -13.36 22.64 13.46
CA THR A 271 -12.64 23.84 13.05
C THR A 271 -11.64 24.11 14.16
N HIS A 272 -10.56 23.36 14.19
CA HIS A 272 -9.33 23.90 14.71
C HIS A 272 -8.84 24.81 13.58
N ASP A 273 -9.18 26.09 13.71
CA ASP A 273 -8.30 27.14 13.23
C ASP A 273 -6.88 26.69 13.55
N SER A 274 -6.11 26.33 12.52
CA SER A 274 -4.69 26.04 12.63
C SER A 274 -3.96 27.34 12.90
N THR A 275 -4.22 27.89 14.08
CA THR A 275 -3.36 28.82 14.81
C THR A 275 -2.10 28.12 15.32
N ILE A 276 -1.53 27.23 14.50
CA ILE A 276 -0.16 26.74 14.66
C ILE A 276 0.69 27.60 13.73
N GLY A 277 1.06 28.78 14.24
CA GLY A 277 2.20 29.56 13.81
C GLY A 277 2.32 29.82 12.31
N ASP A 278 1.62 30.83 11.82
CA ASP A 278 1.86 31.53 10.55
C ASP A 278 3.20 32.31 10.60
N ALA A 279 4.28 31.61 10.95
CA ALA A 279 5.63 32.13 11.18
C ALA A 279 6.58 31.85 10.00
N SER A 280 6.10 31.17 8.96
CA SER A 280 6.87 30.90 7.75
C SER A 280 6.68 32.02 6.74
N ASP A 281 7.77 32.69 6.35
CA ASP A 281 7.78 33.62 5.23
C ASP A 281 7.64 32.90 3.85
N VAL A 282 7.57 31.56 3.83
CA VAL A 282 7.46 30.71 2.64
C VAL A 282 6.03 30.18 2.49
N PHE A 283 5.42 30.38 1.32
CA PHE A 283 4.11 29.84 1.00
C PHE A 283 4.19 28.33 0.70
N VAL A 284 3.25 27.55 1.24
CA VAL A 284 3.09 26.11 0.95
C VAL A 284 2.78 25.90 -0.53
N THR A 285 1.81 26.62 -1.07
CA THR A 285 1.52 26.70 -2.51
C THR A 285 1.99 28.05 -3.04
N PRO A 286 2.73 28.11 -4.16
CA PRO A 286 3.22 29.38 -4.70
C PRO A 286 2.06 30.32 -5.06
N LYS A 287 2.18 31.59 -4.66
CA LYS A 287 1.22 32.63 -5.05
C LYS A 287 1.50 33.05 -6.49
N LEU A 288 0.63 32.63 -7.40
CA LEU A 288 0.78 32.93 -8.83
C LEU A 288 0.33 34.36 -9.13
N LEU A 289 0.96 34.98 -10.13
CA LEU A 289 0.52 36.27 -10.65
C LEU A 289 -0.76 36.04 -11.46
N GLY A 290 -1.88 36.62 -11.02
CA GLY A 290 -3.16 36.45 -11.72
C GLY A 290 -3.10 37.06 -13.13
N ASN A 291 -3.34 36.24 -14.15
CA ASN A 291 -3.73 36.75 -15.46
C ASN A 291 -5.12 37.40 -15.30
N SER A 292 -5.13 38.71 -15.06
CA SER A 292 -6.32 39.57 -15.03
C SER A 292 -6.87 39.85 -16.44
N HIS A 293 -6.69 38.89 -17.35
CA HIS A 293 -7.32 38.86 -18.65
C HIS A 293 -7.88 37.46 -18.85
N GLU A 294 -9.21 37.37 -18.78
CA GLU A 294 -9.99 36.29 -19.35
C GLU A 294 -9.42 35.96 -20.73
N SER A 295 -8.61 34.90 -20.79
CA SER A 295 -8.06 34.41 -22.04
C SER A 295 -9.06 33.37 -22.53
N GLU A 296 -9.65 33.62 -23.69
CA GLU A 296 -10.66 32.80 -24.40
C GLU A 296 -10.17 31.39 -24.82
N SER A 297 -9.13 30.86 -24.17
CA SER A 297 -8.68 29.47 -24.32
C SER A 297 -9.04 28.76 -23.02
N GLY A 298 -10.02 27.86 -23.06
CA GLY A 298 -10.59 27.13 -21.92
C GLY A 298 -9.64 26.16 -21.19
N VAL A 299 -8.42 26.60 -20.87
CA VAL A 299 -7.42 25.88 -20.10
C VAL A 299 -7.60 26.25 -18.65
N GLN A 300 -8.31 25.40 -17.90
CA GLN A 300 -8.56 25.61 -16.49
C GLN A 300 -7.39 25.07 -15.68
N CYS A 301 -6.49 25.96 -15.27
CA CYS A 301 -5.43 25.57 -14.37
C CYS A 301 -6.01 25.26 -12.98
N ILE A 302 -5.53 24.19 -12.33
CA ILE A 302 -5.83 23.92 -10.92
C ILE A 302 -5.05 24.96 -10.10
N HIS A 303 -5.67 26.09 -9.77
CA HIS A 303 -5.00 27.19 -9.08
C HIS A 303 -5.65 27.56 -7.75
N ALA A 304 -4.82 27.70 -6.72
CA ALA A 304 -5.10 28.50 -5.54
C ALA A 304 -5.12 30.00 -5.91
N GLY A 305 -6.31 30.56 -6.13
CA GLY A 305 -6.46 31.99 -6.43
C GLY A 305 -7.82 32.42 -7.00
N GLY A 306 -8.65 31.47 -7.45
CA GLY A 306 -10.04 31.66 -7.85
C GLY A 306 -10.67 30.29 -8.02
N SER A 307 -11.90 30.09 -7.52
CA SER A 307 -12.68 28.83 -7.46
C SER A 307 -12.00 27.63 -8.14
N ALA A 308 -10.99 27.04 -7.48
CA ALA A 308 -10.31 25.87 -8.00
C ALA A 308 -11.37 24.78 -8.21
N ALA A 309 -11.40 24.16 -9.39
CA ALA A 309 -12.30 23.05 -9.64
C ALA A 309 -11.97 21.96 -8.59
N HIS A 310 -12.96 21.59 -7.78
CA HIS A 310 -12.81 20.60 -6.73
C HIS A 310 -12.50 19.24 -7.36
N LEU A 311 -11.29 18.72 -7.14
CA LEU A 311 -10.88 17.43 -7.68
C LEU A 311 -11.51 16.29 -6.87
N LYS A 312 -12.07 15.29 -7.58
CA LYS A 312 -12.52 14.04 -6.93
C LYS A 312 -11.32 13.26 -6.38
N ALA A 313 -11.54 12.41 -5.38
CA ALA A 313 -10.48 11.62 -4.75
C ALA A 313 -9.68 10.78 -5.77
N ILE A 314 -10.35 10.17 -6.75
CA ILE A 314 -9.68 9.39 -7.79
C ILE A 314 -8.81 10.26 -8.71
N GLN A 315 -9.25 11.48 -9.01
CA GLN A 315 -8.47 12.43 -9.82
C GLN A 315 -7.21 12.88 -9.08
N GLN A 316 -7.32 13.11 -7.76
CA GLN A 316 -6.18 13.40 -6.91
C GLN A 316 -5.19 12.22 -6.88
N ALA A 317 -5.68 10.98 -6.78
CA ALA A 317 -4.84 9.78 -6.83
C ALA A 317 -4.11 9.62 -8.18
N VAL A 318 -4.78 9.90 -9.29
CA VAL A 318 -4.15 9.92 -10.63
C VAL A 318 -3.04 10.96 -10.71
N ILE A 319 -3.25 12.17 -10.19
CA ILE A 319 -2.21 13.21 -10.16
C ILE A 319 -1.01 12.75 -9.34
N LEU A 320 -1.23 12.17 -8.15
CA LEU A 320 -0.15 11.65 -7.30
C LEU A 320 0.58 10.46 -7.92
N SER A 321 -0.08 9.66 -8.77
CA SER A 321 0.59 8.57 -9.50
C SER A 321 1.73 9.06 -10.40
N ARG A 322 1.68 10.33 -10.86
CA ARG A 322 2.79 10.95 -11.62
C ARG A 322 4.02 11.17 -10.74
N CYS A 323 3.86 11.48 -9.45
CA CYS A 323 4.96 11.54 -8.50
C CYS A 323 5.64 10.16 -8.37
N VAL A 324 4.85 9.11 -8.18
CA VAL A 324 5.33 7.72 -8.09
C VAL A 324 6.11 7.30 -9.34
N LEU A 325 5.69 7.78 -10.53
CA LEU A 325 6.42 7.54 -11.78
C LEU A 325 7.74 8.32 -11.86
N ILE A 326 7.75 9.60 -11.46
CA ILE A 326 8.96 10.45 -11.45
C ILE A 326 10.01 9.86 -10.50
N GLU A 327 9.57 9.30 -9.37
CA GLU A 327 10.45 8.69 -8.35
C GLU A 327 11.34 7.58 -8.92
N LYS A 328 10.80 6.76 -9.85
CA LYS A 328 11.54 5.62 -10.44
C LYS A 328 12.10 5.88 -11.82
N SER A 329 11.66 6.93 -12.50
CA SER A 329 12.11 7.24 -13.88
C SER A 329 13.25 8.27 -13.94
N SER A 330 13.44 9.03 -12.87
CA SER A 330 14.46 10.08 -12.79
C SER A 330 15.61 9.66 -11.87
N ARG A 331 16.75 10.36 -11.97
CA ARG A 331 17.85 10.16 -11.02
C ARG A 331 17.43 10.65 -9.64
N GLU A 332 17.87 9.97 -8.60
CA GLU A 332 17.71 10.44 -7.22
C GLU A 332 18.61 11.66 -6.99
N ASP A 333 18.10 12.84 -7.33
CA ASP A 333 18.76 14.12 -7.13
C ASP A 333 17.76 15.19 -6.69
N GLU A 334 18.25 16.42 -6.45
CA GLU A 334 17.38 17.53 -6.06
C GLU A 334 16.36 17.89 -7.16
N MET A 335 16.66 17.63 -8.44
CA MET A 335 15.77 17.96 -9.56
C MET A 335 14.49 17.13 -9.53
N GLN A 336 14.61 15.85 -9.15
CA GLN A 336 13.47 14.96 -9.00
C GLN A 336 12.37 15.55 -8.08
N ARG A 337 12.77 16.18 -6.97
CA ARG A 337 11.82 16.84 -6.04
C ARG A 337 11.13 18.03 -6.71
N TRP A 338 11.86 18.77 -7.53
CA TRP A 338 11.30 19.89 -8.30
C TRP A 338 10.34 19.44 -9.40
N ASP A 339 10.57 18.26 -9.99
CA ASP A 339 9.69 17.67 -11.00
C ASP A 339 8.37 17.16 -10.39
N MET A 340 8.39 16.68 -9.14
CA MET A 340 7.19 16.25 -8.41
C MET A 340 6.37 17.43 -7.86
N ALA A 341 7.02 18.54 -7.51
CA ALA A 341 6.41 19.68 -6.83
C ALA A 341 5.10 20.19 -7.47
N PRO A 342 4.97 20.36 -8.80
CA PRO A 342 3.73 20.86 -9.40
C PRO A 342 2.52 19.96 -9.14
N TYR A 343 2.73 18.65 -9.04
CA TYR A 343 1.66 17.68 -8.77
C TYR A 343 1.26 17.70 -7.29
N ILE A 344 2.23 17.74 -6.39
CA ILE A 344 1.99 17.81 -4.93
C ILE A 344 1.29 19.13 -4.58
N GLU A 345 1.83 20.25 -5.05
CA GLU A 345 1.28 21.59 -4.80
C GLU A 345 -0.17 21.74 -5.32
N ALA A 346 -0.51 21.04 -6.41
CA ALA A 346 -1.88 21.02 -6.93
C ALA A 346 -2.85 20.29 -6.00
N ILE A 347 -2.41 19.21 -5.34
CA ILE A 347 -3.23 18.48 -4.37
C ILE A 347 -3.32 19.25 -3.04
N ASP A 348 -2.20 19.79 -2.54
CA ASP A 348 -2.15 20.57 -1.31
C ASP A 348 -3.03 21.83 -1.38
N SER A 349 -3.28 22.34 -2.60
CA SER A 349 -4.18 23.48 -2.81
C SER A 349 -5.68 23.17 -2.63
N GLN A 350 -6.07 21.89 -2.54
CA GLN A 350 -7.46 21.47 -2.37
C GLN A 350 -7.90 21.60 -0.90
N GLN A 351 -9.05 22.21 -0.64
CA GLN A 351 -9.61 22.34 0.73
C GLN A 351 -9.96 20.99 1.39
N SER A 352 -10.09 19.91 0.61
CA SER A 352 -10.60 18.60 1.02
C SER A 352 -9.56 17.48 0.89
N SER A 353 -8.27 17.80 0.71
CA SER A 353 -7.23 16.77 0.71
C SER A 353 -7.16 16.14 2.10
N CYS A 354 -7.68 14.91 2.25
CA CYS A 354 -7.53 14.13 3.47
C CYS A 354 -6.05 13.76 3.61
N PHE A 355 -5.26 14.67 4.18
CA PHE A 355 -3.90 14.34 4.58
C PHE A 355 -4.00 13.37 5.73
N ILE A 356 -3.81 12.10 5.38
CA ILE A 356 -3.55 10.99 6.28
C ILE A 356 -2.61 11.41 7.42
N VAL A 357 -1.58 12.20 7.10
CA VAL A 357 -0.56 12.70 8.03
C VAL A 357 -1.16 13.56 9.17
N GLU A 358 -2.19 14.35 8.90
CA GLU A 358 -2.85 15.14 9.94
C GLU A 358 -3.66 14.24 10.89
N GLY A 359 -4.26 13.18 10.35
CA GLY A 359 -4.86 12.09 11.13
C GLY A 359 -3.86 11.33 11.99
N ILE A 360 -2.59 11.25 11.57
CA ILE A 360 -1.52 10.55 12.31
C ILE A 360 -1.15 11.26 13.61
N SER A 361 -1.28 12.59 13.67
CA SER A 361 -1.02 13.36 14.90
C SER A 361 -2.06 13.12 16.01
N ASN A 362 -3.21 12.52 15.71
CA ASN A 362 -4.23 12.22 16.70
C ASN A 362 -3.99 10.84 17.32
N SER A 363 -4.01 10.76 18.65
CA SER A 363 -3.90 9.49 19.38
C SER A 363 -5.08 8.58 19.03
N SER A 364 -4.83 7.54 18.23
CA SER A 364 -5.78 6.50 17.79
C SER A 364 -7.06 7.03 17.10
N PRO A 365 -7.07 7.17 15.76
CA PRO A 365 -8.30 7.47 15.03
C PRO A 365 -9.37 6.40 15.30
N GLY A 366 -10.62 6.83 15.52
CA GLY A 366 -11.74 5.94 15.81
C GLY A 366 -11.99 4.92 14.68
N VAL A 367 -12.69 3.81 14.96
CA VAL A 367 -12.97 2.75 13.97
C VAL A 367 -13.56 3.29 12.66
N THR A 368 -14.49 4.25 12.73
CA THR A 368 -15.11 4.89 11.57
C THR A 368 -14.11 5.63 10.68
N GLN A 369 -13.06 6.20 11.27
CA GLN A 369 -11.98 6.85 10.52
C GLN A 369 -11.02 5.82 9.93
N ARG A 370 -10.87 4.63 10.55
CA ARG A 370 -9.93 3.58 10.10
C ARG A 370 -10.47 2.69 8.98
N ILE A 371 -11.76 2.39 8.97
CA ILE A 371 -12.38 1.47 8.00
C ILE A 371 -12.09 1.82 6.53
N PRO A 372 -12.17 3.11 6.10
CA PRO A 372 -11.85 3.46 4.72
C PRO A 372 -10.43 3.07 4.31
N PHE A 373 -9.48 3.10 5.25
CA PHE A 373 -8.07 2.77 4.99
C PHE A 373 -7.81 1.28 4.79
N CYS A 374 -8.73 0.39 5.18
CA CYS A 374 -8.60 -1.05 4.90
C CYS A 374 -8.59 -1.36 3.40
N TYR A 375 -9.15 -0.47 2.58
CA TYR A 375 -9.23 -0.64 1.13
C TYR A 375 -8.05 -0.02 0.38
N VAL A 376 -7.11 0.61 1.09
CA VAL A 376 -5.97 1.32 0.47
C VAL A 376 -4.81 0.34 0.27
N ILE A 377 -4.22 0.39 -0.92
CA ILE A 377 -3.22 -0.59 -1.36
C ILE A 377 -1.79 -0.09 -1.15
N TYR A 378 -1.60 1.22 -1.29
CA TYR A 378 -0.30 1.88 -1.20
C TYR A 378 -0.13 2.65 0.12
N VAL A 379 -0.41 2.00 1.25
CA VAL A 379 -0.13 2.55 2.59
C VAL A 379 1.11 1.91 3.17
N PRO A 380 2.21 2.63 3.44
CA PRO A 380 3.44 2.06 3.98
C PRO A 380 3.19 1.25 5.26
N THR A 381 3.88 0.12 5.42
CA THR A 381 3.74 -0.69 6.62
C THR A 381 4.44 -0.01 7.80
N ILE A 382 4.01 -0.28 9.03
CA ILE A 382 4.64 0.26 10.25
C ILE A 382 6.13 -0.12 10.29
N PRO A 383 6.55 -1.37 9.99
CA PRO A 383 7.96 -1.71 9.88
C PRO A 383 8.71 -0.90 8.82
N ALA A 384 8.10 -0.67 7.63
CA ALA A 384 8.71 0.14 6.58
C ALA A 384 8.96 1.59 7.05
N LEU A 385 7.93 2.24 7.62
CA LEU A 385 8.04 3.61 8.14
C LEU A 385 9.09 3.72 9.25
N ARG A 386 9.11 2.77 10.19
CA ARG A 386 10.10 2.75 11.27
C ARG A 386 11.51 2.52 10.74
N LYS A 387 11.69 1.68 9.72
CA LYS A 387 12.98 1.47 9.04
C LYS A 387 13.47 2.76 8.37
N GLU A 388 12.64 3.43 7.58
CA GLU A 388 12.98 4.72 6.93
C GLU A 388 13.34 5.80 7.97
N PHE A 389 12.58 5.89 9.07
CA PHE A 389 12.87 6.82 10.15
C PHE A 389 14.21 6.50 10.84
N ALA A 390 14.52 5.23 11.08
CA ALA A 390 15.81 4.82 11.65
C ALA A 390 16.99 5.11 10.70
N GLU A 391 16.82 4.91 9.40
CA GLU A 391 17.82 5.28 8.38
C GLU A 391 18.06 6.80 8.34
N LEU A 392 17.01 7.60 8.48
CA LEU A 392 17.12 9.04 8.64
C LEU A 392 17.91 9.41 9.90
N LEU A 393 17.63 8.79 11.05
CA LEU A 393 18.39 9.00 12.28
C LEU A 393 19.88 8.69 12.10
N VAL A 394 20.22 7.61 11.38
CA VAL A 394 21.61 7.29 11.03
C VAL A 394 22.23 8.40 10.19
N SER A 395 21.52 8.91 9.18
CA SER A 395 22.01 10.02 8.33
C SER A 395 22.26 11.32 9.12
N CYS A 396 21.49 11.53 10.21
CA CYS A 396 21.67 12.64 11.14
C CYS A 396 22.74 12.39 12.21
N GLY A 397 23.39 11.22 12.23
CA GLY A 397 24.40 10.85 13.23
C GLY A 397 23.84 10.34 14.56
N LEU A 398 22.52 10.16 14.69
CA LEU A 398 21.84 9.66 15.89
C LEU A 398 21.78 8.12 15.92
N ILE A 399 22.94 7.48 15.73
CA ILE A 399 23.04 6.01 15.52
C ILE A 399 22.52 5.21 16.74
N GLY A 400 22.71 5.72 17.96
CA GLY A 400 22.26 5.04 19.18
C GLY A 400 20.74 4.89 19.28
N GLU A 401 19.96 5.87 18.79
CA GLU A 401 18.50 5.77 18.74
C GLU A 401 18.04 4.88 17.58
N ALA A 402 18.74 4.93 16.45
CA ALA A 402 18.46 4.05 15.31
C ALA A 402 18.61 2.56 15.66
N ILE A 403 19.64 2.20 16.45
CA ILE A 403 19.85 0.81 16.90
C ILE A 403 18.64 0.26 17.64
N LYS A 404 18.04 1.02 18.56
CA LYS A 404 16.85 0.56 19.32
C LYS A 404 15.70 0.22 18.38
N ILE A 405 15.51 1.03 17.33
CA ILE A 405 14.45 0.78 16.34
C ILE A 405 14.77 -0.46 15.50
N PHE A 406 16.02 -0.62 15.05
CA PHE A 406 16.42 -1.80 14.29
C PHE A 406 16.38 -3.09 15.13
N GLU A 407 16.65 -3.02 16.44
CA GLU A 407 16.47 -4.13 17.40
C GLU A 407 15.01 -4.53 17.50
N ASP A 408 14.11 -3.57 17.69
CA ASP A 408 12.66 -3.80 17.75
C ASP A 408 12.10 -4.43 16.47
N LEU A 409 12.63 -4.02 15.32
CA LEU A 409 12.22 -4.53 14.00
C LEU A 409 12.90 -5.84 13.61
N GLU A 410 13.83 -6.36 14.43
CA GLU A 410 14.62 -7.56 14.16
C GLU A 410 15.45 -7.46 12.86
N LEU A 411 15.96 -6.26 12.53
CA LEU A 411 16.71 -5.96 11.30
C LEU A 411 18.23 -6.12 11.50
N CYS A 412 18.72 -7.35 11.37
CA CYS A 412 20.12 -7.69 11.63
C CYS A 412 21.13 -6.92 10.76
N ASP A 413 20.87 -6.76 9.47
CA ASP A 413 21.83 -6.09 8.55
C ASP A 413 22.03 -4.62 8.93
N ASN A 414 20.93 -3.92 9.23
CA ASN A 414 20.98 -2.54 9.72
C ASN A 414 21.68 -2.44 11.09
N LEU A 415 21.52 -3.44 11.97
CA LEU A 415 22.21 -3.49 13.26
C LEU A 415 23.72 -3.72 13.11
N ILE A 416 24.14 -4.62 12.21
CA ILE A 416 25.55 -4.84 11.89
C ILE A 416 26.15 -3.53 11.38
N TYR A 417 25.48 -2.87 10.43
CA TYR A 417 25.91 -1.59 9.88
C TYR A 417 26.07 -0.52 10.97
N CYS A 418 25.08 -0.35 11.86
CA CYS A 418 25.15 0.63 12.94
C CYS A 418 26.25 0.33 13.97
N ASN A 419 26.46 -0.95 14.33
CA ASN A 419 27.54 -1.34 15.24
C ASN A 419 28.93 -1.09 14.62
N CYS A 420 29.08 -1.31 13.32
CA CYS A 420 30.28 -0.95 12.58
C CYS A 420 30.55 0.56 12.62
N LEU A 421 29.52 1.40 12.40
CA LEU A 421 29.65 2.87 12.49
C LEU A 421 30.05 3.35 13.90
N LEU A 422 29.58 2.69 14.96
CA LEU A 422 29.95 3.00 16.34
C LEU A 422 31.30 2.40 16.78
N GLY A 423 31.98 1.64 15.91
CA GLY A 423 33.22 0.93 16.25
C GLY A 423 33.03 -0.27 17.20
N LYS A 424 31.79 -0.69 17.48
CA LYS A 424 31.43 -1.84 18.34
C LYS A 424 31.52 -3.17 17.59
N LYS A 425 32.70 -3.47 17.05
CA LYS A 425 32.92 -4.59 16.11
C LYS A 425 32.70 -5.97 16.72
N ALA A 426 33.06 -6.15 18.00
CA ALA A 426 32.81 -7.41 18.70
C ALA A 426 31.31 -7.74 18.77
N ALA A 427 30.46 -6.74 19.01
CA ALA A 427 29.01 -6.91 19.00
C ALA A 427 28.49 -7.25 17.60
N ALA A 428 29.03 -6.61 16.55
CA ALA A 428 28.69 -6.92 15.17
C ALA A 428 29.07 -8.37 14.79
N PHE A 429 30.25 -8.84 15.20
CA PHE A 429 30.71 -10.19 14.93
C PHE A 429 29.88 -11.26 15.65
N GLU A 430 29.55 -11.05 16.93
CA GLU A 430 28.67 -11.96 17.67
C GLU A 430 27.27 -12.04 17.05
N LEU A 431 26.72 -10.90 16.58
CA LEU A 431 25.44 -10.87 15.88
C LEU A 431 25.50 -11.67 14.56
N ILE A 432 26.56 -11.51 13.76
CA ILE A 432 26.77 -12.27 12.52
C ILE A 432 26.88 -13.77 12.83
N LYS A 433 27.65 -14.15 13.85
CA LYS A 433 27.84 -15.54 14.25
C LYS A 433 26.52 -16.18 14.70
N ALA A 434 25.73 -15.46 15.50
CA ALA A 434 24.40 -15.88 15.90
C ALA A 434 23.51 -16.11 14.66
N ARG A 435 23.52 -15.18 13.70
CA ARG A 435 22.69 -15.29 12.50
C ARG A 435 23.13 -16.40 11.54
N LEU A 436 24.44 -16.60 11.36
CA LEU A 436 25.00 -17.71 10.59
C LEU A 436 24.67 -19.08 11.20
N SER A 437 24.43 -19.15 12.51
CA SER A 437 23.97 -20.39 13.15
C SER A 437 22.54 -20.77 12.76
N GLU A 438 21.70 -19.77 12.46
CA GLU A 438 20.32 -19.96 11.99
C GLU A 438 20.26 -20.11 10.45
N LYS A 439 21.04 -19.31 9.72
CA LYS A 439 21.07 -19.25 8.26
C LYS A 439 22.51 -19.41 7.73
N PRO A 440 23.04 -20.63 7.70
CA PRO A 440 24.44 -20.87 7.31
C PRO A 440 24.74 -20.55 5.84
N ASN A 441 23.71 -20.50 4.99
CA ASN A 441 23.85 -20.31 3.55
C ASN A 441 23.60 -18.87 3.07
N ASP A 442 23.47 -17.89 3.98
CA ASP A 442 23.26 -16.49 3.57
C ASP A 442 24.58 -15.84 3.12
N PRO A 443 24.77 -15.54 1.82
CA PRO A 443 26.02 -14.96 1.33
C PRO A 443 26.29 -13.56 1.89
N ARG A 444 25.25 -12.78 2.22
CA ARG A 444 25.40 -11.39 2.72
C ARG A 444 26.07 -11.38 4.09
N LEU A 445 25.73 -12.34 4.95
CA LEU A 445 26.34 -12.50 6.27
C LEU A 445 27.81 -12.94 6.17
N TRP A 446 28.13 -13.82 5.21
CA TRP A 446 29.51 -14.23 4.95
C TRP A 446 30.35 -13.07 4.37
N GLU A 447 29.79 -12.28 3.46
CA GLU A 447 30.43 -11.06 2.95
C GLU A 447 30.68 -10.05 4.07
N ALA A 448 29.68 -9.81 4.94
CA ALA A 448 29.83 -8.95 6.10
C ALA A 448 30.90 -9.46 7.08
N ALA A 449 30.93 -10.78 7.34
CA ALA A 449 31.95 -11.42 8.17
C ALA A 449 33.37 -11.24 7.57
N MET A 450 33.51 -11.49 6.27
CA MET A 450 34.78 -11.34 5.55
C MET A 450 35.24 -9.87 5.51
N ALA A 451 34.33 -8.92 5.29
CA ALA A 451 34.64 -7.49 5.31
C ALA A 451 35.13 -7.05 6.70
N LEU A 452 34.46 -7.50 7.77
CA LEU A 452 34.89 -7.25 9.14
C LEU A 452 36.28 -7.85 9.43
N ASN A 453 36.51 -9.10 9.01
CA ASN A 453 37.79 -9.80 9.21
C ASN A 453 38.93 -9.18 8.39
N SER A 454 38.67 -8.78 7.14
CA SER A 454 39.67 -8.12 6.28
C SER A 454 40.08 -6.75 6.78
N LEU A 455 39.18 -6.01 7.42
CA LEU A 455 39.48 -4.71 8.02
C LEU A 455 40.20 -4.85 9.37
N TYR A 456 40.07 -6.01 10.04
CA TYR A 456 40.59 -6.27 11.40
C TYR A 456 41.06 -7.73 11.57
N PRO A 457 42.26 -8.08 11.08
CA PRO A 457 42.76 -9.46 11.09
C PRO A 457 43.17 -9.99 12.48
N ASP A 458 43.15 -9.15 13.51
CA ASP A 458 43.62 -9.48 14.88
C ASP A 458 42.48 -9.88 15.84
N GLY A 459 41.28 -10.18 15.34
CA GLY A 459 40.07 -10.48 16.13
C GLY A 459 39.43 -11.82 15.82
#